data_AF-A0ABC8CQ22-F1
#
_entry.id   AF-A0ABC8CQ22-F1
#
_cell.length_a   1.000
_cell.length_b   1.000
_cell.length_c   1.000
_cell.angle_alpha   90.00
_cell.angle_beta   90.00
_cell.angle_gamma   90.00
#
_symmetry.space_group_name_H-M   'P 1'
#
loop_
_entity.id
_entity.type
_entity.pdbx_description
1 polymer ?
#
loop_
_entity_poly.entity_id
_entity_poly.type
_entity_poly.pdbx_seq_one_letter_code
_entity_poly.pdbx_strand_id
1 'polypeptide(L)'
;MGRRGGQKAAQRWKTDPEGKYAQAQRSKLEKTHRKKRVEGQTTRARIQALIGDSYVQTGTVLTRKQIMEETGLSRATVTRHLAALREQGMIPAE
;
A
#
# COMPACT_ATOMS: atom_id res chain seq x y z
N MET A 1 -11.64 14.01 17.46
CA MET A 1 -12.13 15.12 16.61
C MET A 1 -13.65 15.12 16.64
N GLY A 2 -14.27 16.04 17.39
CA GLY A 2 -15.71 16.05 17.59
C GLY A 2 -16.52 16.51 16.36
N ARG A 3 -17.82 16.20 16.37
CA ARG A 3 -18.82 16.50 15.32
C ARG A 3 -18.75 17.95 14.79
N ARG A 4 -18.44 18.92 15.66
CA ARG A 4 -18.28 20.35 15.32
C ARG A 4 -17.05 20.63 14.44
N GLY A 5 -15.95 19.90 14.64
CA GLY A 5 -14.72 20.08 13.85
C GLY A 5 -14.87 19.62 12.41
N GLY A 6 -15.55 18.49 12.20
CA GLY A 6 -15.85 17.96 10.86
C GLY A 6 -16.79 18.87 10.06
N GLN A 7 -17.82 19.42 10.69
CA GLN A 7 -18.75 20.37 10.05
C GLN A 7 -18.03 21.66 9.60
N LYS A 8 -17.18 22.24 10.46
CA LYS A 8 -16.42 23.45 10.12
C LYS A 8 -15.40 23.21 9.00
N ALA A 9 -14.75 22.04 8.99
CA ALA A 9 -13.87 21.65 7.89
C ALA A 9 -14.67 21.50 6.57
N ALA A 10 -15.81 20.80 6.60
CA ALA A 10 -16.67 20.64 5.43
C ALA A 10 -17.19 21.97 4.88
N GLN A 11 -17.56 22.92 5.75
CA GLN A 11 -17.96 24.26 5.34
C GLN A 11 -16.82 25.01 4.67
N ARG A 12 -15.59 24.93 5.19
CA ARG A 12 -14.39 25.53 4.56
C ARG A 12 -14.14 25.01 3.16
N TRP A 13 -14.31 23.71 2.92
CA TRP A 13 -14.20 23.13 1.58
C TRP A 13 -15.26 23.65 0.60
N LYS A 14 -16.47 23.95 1.07
CA LYS A 14 -17.55 24.50 0.23
C LYS A 14 -17.37 25.98 -0.07
N THR A 15 -16.89 26.75 0.91
CA THR A 15 -16.84 28.22 0.82
C THR A 15 -15.52 28.73 0.25
N ASP A 16 -14.40 28.06 0.51
CA ASP A 16 -13.07 28.50 0.06
C ASP A 16 -12.16 27.28 -0.25
N PRO A 17 -12.42 26.56 -1.35
CA PRO A 17 -11.67 25.35 -1.74
C PRO A 17 -10.23 25.65 -2.16
N GLU A 18 -9.93 26.88 -2.56
CA GLU A 18 -8.57 27.33 -2.93
C GLU A 18 -7.87 28.08 -1.78
N GLY A 19 -8.57 28.27 -0.65
CA GLY A 19 -8.06 28.92 0.53
C GLY A 19 -6.86 28.22 1.16
N LYS A 20 -6.08 28.98 1.93
CA LYS A 20 -4.87 28.49 2.62
C LYS A 20 -5.12 27.20 3.43
N TYR A 21 -6.28 27.09 4.08
CA TYR A 21 -6.64 25.87 4.83
C TYR A 21 -6.83 24.65 3.90
N ALA A 22 -7.63 24.80 2.85
CA ALA A 22 -7.93 23.71 1.92
C ALA A 22 -6.67 23.25 1.18
N GLN A 23 -5.86 24.19 0.68
CA GLN A 23 -4.58 23.92 0.03
C GLN A 23 -3.57 23.22 0.97
N ALA A 24 -3.48 23.65 2.23
CA ALA A 24 -2.63 22.96 3.22
C ALA A 24 -3.10 21.52 3.49
N GLN A 25 -4.41 21.26 3.54
CA GLN A 25 -4.94 19.90 3.68
C GLN A 25 -4.69 19.05 2.43
N ARG A 26 -4.86 19.60 1.22
CA ARG A 26 -4.52 18.91 -0.05
C ARG A 26 -3.05 18.51 -0.06
N SER A 27 -2.15 19.44 0.22
CA SER A 27 -0.71 19.16 0.27
C SER A 27 -0.35 18.07 1.29
N LYS A 28 -1.00 18.07 2.47
CA LYS A 28 -0.82 17.00 3.47
C LYS A 28 -1.31 15.64 2.96
N LEU A 29 -2.46 15.61 2.28
CA LEU A 29 -3.03 14.40 1.70
C LEU A 29 -2.13 13.86 0.60
N GLU A 30 -1.66 14.70 -0.30
CA GLU A 30 -0.73 14.34 -1.39
C GLU A 30 0.57 13.74 -0.86
N LYS A 31 1.18 14.37 0.14
CA LYS A 31 2.37 13.84 0.82
C LYS A 31 2.11 12.45 1.41
N THR A 32 0.94 12.28 2.04
CA THR A 32 0.51 10.99 2.60
C THR A 32 0.31 9.94 1.51
N HIS A 33 -0.35 10.30 0.41
CA HIS A 33 -0.60 9.40 -0.72
C HIS A 33 0.72 8.98 -1.39
N ARG A 34 1.65 9.92 -1.57
CA ARG A 34 2.99 9.63 -2.09
C ARG A 34 3.72 8.63 -1.19
N LYS A 35 3.70 8.84 0.13
CA LYS A 35 4.30 7.92 1.09
C LYS A 35 3.66 6.53 1.01
N LYS A 36 2.32 6.45 1.05
CA LYS A 36 1.59 5.18 0.94
C LYS A 36 1.85 4.44 -0.37
N ARG A 37 2.03 5.17 -1.47
CA ARG A 37 2.40 4.60 -2.77
C ARG A 37 3.77 3.93 -2.69
N VAL A 38 4.76 4.62 -2.15
CA VAL A 38 6.11 4.08 -1.95
C VAL A 38 6.07 2.89 -0.98
N GLU A 39 5.37 2.98 0.14
CA GLU A 39 5.19 1.86 1.08
C GLU A 39 4.61 0.62 0.38
N GLY A 40 3.56 0.79 -0.44
CA GLY A 40 2.98 -0.33 -1.21
C GLY A 40 3.93 -0.91 -2.25
N GLN A 41 4.77 -0.09 -2.90
CA GLN A 41 5.80 -0.56 -3.83
C GLN A 41 6.90 -1.33 -3.09
N THR A 42 7.39 -0.81 -1.97
CA THR A 42 8.41 -1.46 -1.15
C THR A 42 7.91 -2.80 -0.61
N THR A 43 6.66 -2.87 -0.12
CA THR A 43 6.06 -4.12 0.34
C THR A 43 5.96 -5.16 -0.79
N ARG A 44 5.60 -4.73 -2.01
CA ARG A 44 5.57 -5.62 -3.17
C ARG A 44 6.96 -6.16 -3.48
N ALA A 45 7.98 -5.30 -3.51
CA ALA A 45 9.35 -5.68 -3.78
C ALA A 45 9.90 -6.67 -2.73
N ARG A 46 9.56 -6.48 -1.44
CA ARG A 46 9.92 -7.42 -0.37
C ARG A 46 9.32 -8.81 -0.59
N ILE A 47 8.04 -8.87 -0.95
CA ILE A 47 7.37 -10.16 -1.26
C ILE A 47 8.04 -10.83 -2.47
N GLN A 48 8.36 -10.06 -3.51
CA GLN A 48 9.04 -10.57 -4.70
C GLN A 48 10.42 -11.15 -4.37
N ALA A 49 11.24 -10.41 -3.62
CA ALA A 49 12.56 -10.86 -3.20
C ALA A 49 12.47 -12.16 -2.38
N LEU A 50 11.56 -12.21 -1.39
CA LEU A 50 11.34 -13.40 -0.56
C LEU A 50 10.97 -14.63 -1.40
N ILE A 51 10.07 -14.47 -2.38
CA ILE A 51 9.69 -15.56 -3.29
C ILE A 51 10.86 -15.99 -4.17
N GLY A 52 11.62 -15.04 -4.71
CA GLY A 52 12.80 -15.30 -5.53
C GLY A 52 13.87 -16.06 -4.75
N ASP A 53 14.17 -15.64 -3.53
CA ASP A 53 15.15 -16.28 -2.65
C ASP A 53 14.75 -17.72 -2.33
N SER A 54 13.48 -17.95 -1.96
CA SER A 54 12.96 -19.30 -1.74
C SER A 54 13.09 -20.16 -3.00
N TYR A 55 12.70 -19.63 -4.15
CA TYR A 55 12.74 -20.38 -5.40
C TYR A 55 14.17 -20.74 -5.82
N VAL A 56 15.13 -19.84 -5.64
CA VAL A 56 16.55 -20.10 -5.93
C VAL A 56 17.12 -21.16 -4.97
N GLN A 57 16.73 -21.14 -3.70
CA GLN A 57 17.25 -22.06 -2.69
C GLN A 57 16.62 -23.46 -2.73
N THR A 58 15.31 -23.55 -2.96
CA THR A 58 14.53 -24.79 -2.80
C THR A 58 13.86 -25.27 -4.08
N GLY A 59 13.86 -24.46 -5.14
CA GLY A 59 13.11 -24.72 -6.37
C GLY A 59 11.60 -24.53 -6.23
N THR A 60 11.12 -24.03 -5.09
CA THR A 60 9.68 -23.91 -4.78
C THR A 60 9.30 -22.51 -4.34
N VAL A 61 8.08 -22.11 -4.69
CA VAL A 61 7.50 -20.82 -4.31
C VAL A 61 6.81 -20.95 -2.94
N LEU A 62 6.99 -19.97 -2.06
CA LEU A 62 6.32 -19.94 -0.77
C LEU A 62 4.80 -19.84 -0.92
N THR A 63 4.09 -20.57 -0.06
CA THR A 63 2.63 -20.44 0.05
C THR A 63 2.25 -19.08 0.63
N ARG A 64 0.99 -18.66 0.40
CA ARG A 64 0.46 -17.41 0.99
C ARG A 64 0.62 -17.37 2.51
N LYS A 65 0.45 -18.51 3.19
CA LYS A 65 0.55 -18.61 4.65
C LYS A 65 1.98 -18.36 5.11
N GLN A 66 2.97 -18.97 4.46
CA GLN A 66 4.39 -18.74 4.75
C GLN A 66 4.78 -17.29 4.49
N ILE A 67 4.35 -16.70 3.36
CA ILE A 67 4.63 -15.28 3.08
C ILE A 67 4.04 -14.39 4.18
N MET A 68 2.84 -14.69 4.68
CA MET A 68 2.26 -13.94 5.80
C MET A 68 3.08 -14.08 7.09
N GLU A 69 3.54 -15.29 7.41
CA GLU A 69 4.36 -15.58 8.59
C GLU A 69 5.70 -14.84 8.51
N GLU A 70 6.39 -14.90 7.36
CA GLU A 70 7.69 -14.24 7.15
C GLU A 70 7.61 -12.71 7.10
N THR A 71 6.53 -12.16 6.54
CA THR A 71 6.40 -10.70 6.35
C THR A 71 5.57 -9.99 7.42
N GLY A 72 4.81 -10.74 8.22
CA GLY A 72 3.82 -10.20 9.17
C GLY A 72 2.62 -9.53 8.49
N LEU A 73 2.44 -9.67 7.18
CA LEU A 73 1.38 -9.01 6.42
C LEU A 73 0.05 -9.75 6.48
N SER A 74 -1.04 -9.00 6.31
CA SER A 74 -2.37 -9.60 6.22
C SER A 74 -2.56 -10.39 4.93
N ARG A 75 -3.43 -11.41 4.97
CA ARG A 75 -3.79 -12.24 3.80
C ARG A 75 -4.24 -11.43 2.60
N ALA A 76 -5.03 -10.38 2.84
CA ALA A 76 -5.53 -9.49 1.79
C ALA A 76 -4.39 -8.73 1.10
N THR A 77 -3.43 -8.24 1.89
CA THR A 77 -2.25 -7.54 1.38
C THR A 77 -1.38 -8.46 0.55
N VAL A 78 -1.07 -9.65 1.07
CA VAL A 78 -0.28 -10.67 0.35
C VAL A 78 -0.97 -11.06 -0.95
N THR A 79 -2.29 -11.35 -0.92
CA THR A 79 -3.04 -11.76 -2.11
C THR A 79 -3.01 -10.69 -3.19
N ARG A 80 -3.23 -9.42 -2.84
CA ARG A 80 -3.18 -8.30 -3.79
C ARG A 80 -1.80 -8.12 -4.42
N HIS A 81 -0.74 -8.27 -3.63
CA HIS A 81 0.62 -8.13 -4.15
C HIS A 81 1.03 -9.31 -5.03
N LEU A 82 0.67 -10.54 -4.65
CA LEU A 82 0.89 -11.72 -5.47
C LEU A 82 0.19 -11.63 -6.83
N ALA A 83 -1.08 -11.19 -6.86
CA ALA A 83 -1.81 -11.00 -8.11
C ALA A 83 -1.09 -10.02 -9.04
N ALA A 84 -0.65 -8.87 -8.52
CA ALA A 84 0.08 -7.88 -9.29
C ALA A 84 1.46 -8.38 -9.76
N LEU A 85 2.17 -9.17 -8.95
CA LEU A 85 3.46 -9.74 -9.34
C LEU A 85 3.31 -10.81 -10.43
N ARG A 86 2.25 -11.61 -10.38
CA ARG A 86 1.93 -12.62 -11.43
C ARG A 86 1.57 -11.95 -12.75
N GLU A 87 0.73 -10.92 -12.70
CA GLU A 87 0.37 -10.12 -13.88
C GLU A 87 1.61 -9.49 -14.56
N GLN A 88 2.61 -9.14 -13.76
CA GLN A 88 3.88 -8.56 -14.25
C GLN A 88 4.93 -9.62 -14.64
N GLY A 89 4.65 -10.92 -14.49
CA GLY A 89 5.63 -11.99 -14.73
C GLY A 89 6.86 -11.93 -13.81
N MET A 90 6.75 -11.27 -12.66
CA MET A 90 7.86 -11.01 -11.74
C MET A 90 8.09 -12.11 -10.69
N ILE A 91 7.26 -13.15 -10.71
CA ILE A 91 7.43 -14.35 -9.90
C ILE A 91 7.17 -15.58 -10.79
N PRO A 92 7.78 -16.74 -10.48
CA PRO A 92 7.52 -17.97 -11.21
C PRO A 92 6.02 -18.31 -11.23
N ALA A 93 5.53 -18.76 -12.38
CA ALA A 93 4.23 -19.41 -12.44
C ALA A 93 4.33 -20.77 -11.75
N GLU A 94 3.37 -21.08 -10.89
CA GLU A 94 3.18 -22.45 -10.37
C GLU A 94 2.92 -23.43 -11.52
#